data_AF-A0A971Q9L7-F1
#
_entry.id   AF-A0A971Q9L7-F1
#
_cell.length_a   1.000
_cell.length_b   1.000
_cell.length_c   1.000
_cell.angle_alpha   90.00
_cell.angle_beta   90.00
_cell.angle_gamma   90.00
#
_symmetry.space_group_name_H-M   'P 1'
#
loop_
_entity.id
_entity.type
_entity.pdbx_description
1 polymer ?
#
loop_
_entity_poly.entity_id
_entity_poly.type
_entity_poly.pdbx_seq_one_letter_code
_entity_poly.pdbx_strand_id
1 'polypeptide(L)'
;MRVSFCALLSLMLSVCVVAGSFDPEAGREIFPIPRVVEYRSAVVPIPDRIMLAAGGSFSAEKVGMMAGDLGEYLSRRCGRAMAVSVAEGTTQPTGFRIVLVDLDDVPEGLRGELLSGPFVAEKLPGGLRRDQSFIIRSFLGEAEPTVYLISPSEQGIYYALFAWSQLVRVEEGRFTVRGVDLIDWPAFEARVTSDVNGLKSDMPVEQQRMFIHRKAGLQRISHGFYGYGGYTNQQAYALARGLRLGYGYWERPKLESPLAAWNWSDPNSIRGYAELAGNAVADPSMGLYVWHDATDAGWWFEYVQDFWAERDAVDRANYPDDPTPARADAARFAAMLEAIRQSNANADVFLTLPCYYEAPNNDALPDINHFREYLRVVGQSVPQDMKDRFYFVLEDRTPEQVAGYHRYLGTKLCNFRYTPLWNGGTWDTNYTDAKRHDGTIESYFYDVAHVHLDLINVIASQYLWNPDVPTDEAWIISNLAPRAAWLAYGPAWREMVQYFALNLNG
;
A
#
# COMPACT_ATOMS: atom_id res chain seq x y z
N MET A 1 12.89 -28.41 0.74
CA MET A 1 13.50 -27.86 -0.50
C MET A 1 12.92 -28.44 -1.80
N ARG A 2 12.90 -29.77 -2.02
CA ARG A 2 12.39 -30.35 -3.29
C ARG A 2 10.88 -30.20 -3.52
N VAL A 3 10.06 -30.21 -2.46
CA VAL A 3 8.59 -30.09 -2.57
C VAL A 3 8.15 -28.67 -2.96
N SER A 4 8.78 -27.64 -2.41
CA SER A 4 8.50 -26.22 -2.71
C SER A 4 8.86 -25.83 -4.15
N PHE A 5 9.94 -26.40 -4.70
CA PHE A 5 10.32 -26.15 -6.10
C PHE A 5 9.35 -26.80 -7.08
N CYS A 6 8.89 -28.02 -6.83
CA CYS A 6 7.88 -28.68 -7.66
C CYS A 6 6.53 -27.97 -7.62
N ALA A 7 6.10 -27.45 -6.46
CA ALA A 7 4.85 -26.66 -6.36
C ALA A 7 4.94 -25.33 -7.13
N LEU A 8 6.08 -24.63 -7.05
CA LEU A 8 6.31 -23.39 -7.79
C LEU A 8 6.41 -23.63 -9.30
N LEU A 9 7.06 -24.74 -9.71
CA LEU A 9 7.16 -25.14 -11.12
C LEU A 9 5.80 -25.59 -11.67
N SER A 10 5.06 -26.41 -10.93
CA SER A 10 3.69 -26.81 -11.28
C SER A 10 2.75 -25.59 -11.36
N LEU A 11 2.90 -24.60 -10.48
CA LEU A 11 2.18 -23.33 -10.58
C LEU A 11 2.59 -22.55 -11.82
N MET A 12 3.88 -22.36 -12.10
CA MET A 12 4.31 -21.68 -13.33
C MET A 12 3.76 -22.40 -14.56
N LEU A 13 3.76 -23.74 -14.55
CA LEU A 13 3.19 -24.56 -15.61
C LEU A 13 1.66 -24.42 -15.72
N SER A 14 0.91 -24.46 -14.61
CA SER A 14 -0.54 -24.27 -14.59
C SER A 14 -0.96 -22.86 -14.97
N VAL A 15 -0.25 -21.84 -14.50
CA VAL A 15 -0.46 -20.44 -14.88
C VAL A 15 -0.09 -20.24 -16.36
N CYS A 16 0.96 -20.88 -16.87
CA CYS A 16 1.29 -20.86 -18.31
C CYS A 16 0.23 -21.55 -19.18
N VAL A 17 -0.32 -22.70 -18.76
CA VAL A 17 -1.36 -23.43 -19.50
C VAL A 17 -2.67 -22.62 -19.53
N VAL A 18 -3.08 -22.02 -18.42
CA VAL A 18 -4.29 -21.16 -18.36
C VAL A 18 -4.06 -19.82 -19.06
N ALA A 19 -2.84 -19.26 -19.00
CA ALA A 19 -2.48 -18.02 -19.70
C ALA A 19 -2.44 -18.17 -21.22
N GLY A 20 -2.21 -19.37 -21.76
CA GLY A 20 -2.37 -19.65 -23.20
C GLY A 20 -3.80 -19.48 -23.70
N SER A 21 -4.78 -19.57 -22.80
CA SER A 21 -6.21 -19.32 -23.04
C SER A 21 -6.73 -18.00 -22.46
N PHE A 22 -5.87 -17.19 -21.85
CA PHE A 22 -6.26 -15.91 -21.28
C PHE A 22 -6.55 -14.94 -22.42
N ASP A 23 -7.84 -14.69 -22.63
CA ASP A 23 -8.32 -13.63 -23.51
C ASP A 23 -8.33 -12.30 -22.74
N PRO A 24 -7.39 -11.38 -23.02
CA PRO A 24 -7.42 -10.04 -22.43
C PRO A 24 -8.68 -9.24 -22.81
N GLU A 25 -9.47 -9.66 -23.80
CA GLU A 25 -10.67 -8.98 -24.29
C GLU A 25 -11.95 -9.36 -23.53
N ALA A 26 -11.96 -10.50 -22.82
CA ALA A 26 -13.12 -11.10 -22.14
C ALA A 26 -13.61 -10.38 -20.86
N GLY A 27 -13.25 -9.10 -20.66
CA GLY A 27 -13.95 -8.21 -19.72
C GLY A 27 -13.30 -7.97 -18.36
N ARG A 28 -11.97 -8.05 -18.24
CA ARG A 28 -11.25 -7.74 -16.99
C ARG A 28 -9.88 -7.12 -17.27
N GLU A 29 -9.89 -5.86 -17.69
CA GLU A 29 -8.72 -5.16 -18.24
C GLU A 29 -7.90 -4.37 -17.20
N ILE A 30 -8.52 -4.02 -16.08
CA ILE A 30 -7.91 -3.21 -15.01
C ILE A 30 -7.52 -4.11 -13.84
N PHE A 31 -6.29 -3.91 -13.32
CA PHE A 31 -5.81 -4.49 -12.09
C PHE A 31 -5.22 -3.41 -11.14
N PRO A 32 -5.53 -3.42 -9.84
CA PRO A 32 -6.50 -4.28 -9.18
C PRO A 32 -7.90 -4.11 -9.77
N ILE A 33 -8.72 -5.15 -9.66
CA ILE A 33 -10.10 -5.11 -10.16
C ILE A 33 -10.86 -4.03 -9.39
N PRO A 34 -11.44 -3.02 -10.08
CA PRO A 34 -12.14 -1.93 -9.41
C PRO A 34 -13.38 -2.38 -8.65
N ARG A 35 -13.82 -1.57 -7.68
CA ARG A 35 -15.07 -1.80 -6.94
C ARG A 35 -16.31 -1.78 -7.84
N VAL A 36 -16.42 -0.75 -8.69
CA VAL A 36 -17.52 -0.62 -9.65
C VAL A 36 -16.95 -0.16 -10.99
N VAL A 37 -17.23 -0.94 -12.04
CA VAL A 37 -16.76 -0.66 -13.39
C VAL A 37 -17.81 -1.08 -14.41
N GLU A 38 -18.06 -0.19 -15.37
CA GLU A 38 -18.91 -0.43 -16.53
C GLU A 38 -18.05 -0.23 -17.79
N TYR A 39 -17.80 -1.34 -18.49
CA TYR A 39 -17.08 -1.32 -19.75
C TYR A 39 -18.03 -1.00 -20.89
N ARG A 40 -17.68 0.00 -21.71
CA ARG A 40 -18.41 0.30 -22.93
C ARG A 40 -18.05 -0.69 -24.02
N SER A 41 -19.02 -1.04 -24.86
CA SER A 41 -18.81 -1.97 -25.99
C SER A 41 -17.89 -1.39 -27.05
N ALA A 42 -17.88 -0.07 -27.23
CA ALA A 42 -17.07 0.60 -28.22
C ALA A 42 -15.59 0.66 -27.81
N VAL A 43 -14.74 0.20 -28.72
CA VAL A 43 -13.30 0.45 -28.73
C VAL A 43 -13.04 1.57 -29.73
N VAL A 44 -12.30 2.59 -29.32
CA VAL A 44 -12.12 3.82 -30.09
C VAL A 44 -10.64 4.03 -30.40
N PRO A 45 -10.28 4.34 -31.65
CA PRO A 45 -8.90 4.67 -31.98
C PRO A 45 -8.50 5.98 -31.30
N ILE A 46 -7.28 6.01 -30.75
CA ILE A 46 -6.69 7.20 -30.16
C ILE A 46 -5.44 7.60 -30.95
N PRO A 47 -5.16 8.91 -31.08
CA PRO A 47 -3.96 9.39 -31.76
C PRO A 47 -2.68 8.97 -31.01
N ASP A 48 -1.55 8.95 -31.73
CA ASP A 48 -0.20 8.77 -31.14
C ASP A 48 0.21 9.95 -30.21
N ARG A 49 -0.65 10.97 -30.06
CA ARG A 49 -0.51 12.10 -29.16
C ARG A 49 -1.82 12.35 -28.39
N ILE A 50 -1.77 12.21 -27.07
CA ILE A 50 -2.88 12.53 -26.16
C ILE A 50 -2.64 13.88 -25.51
N MET A 51 -3.72 14.63 -25.28
CA MET A 51 -3.69 15.88 -24.54
C MET A 51 -4.15 15.67 -23.11
N LEU A 52 -3.35 16.10 -22.14
CA LEU A 52 -3.67 16.12 -20.72
C LEU A 52 -4.03 17.56 -20.32
N ALA A 53 -5.25 17.77 -19.87
CA ALA A 53 -5.72 19.02 -19.30
C ALA A 53 -6.01 18.83 -17.81
N ALA A 54 -5.91 19.89 -17.02
CA ALA A 54 -6.20 19.85 -15.59
C ALA A 54 -7.01 21.08 -15.16
N GLY A 55 -7.86 20.90 -14.16
CA GLY A 55 -8.49 22.02 -13.43
C GLY A 55 -7.45 22.87 -12.67
N GLY A 56 -7.88 24.05 -12.22
CA GLY A 56 -6.99 25.04 -11.57
C GLY A 56 -6.37 24.60 -10.24
N SER A 57 -6.85 23.51 -9.65
CA SER A 57 -6.36 22.89 -8.41
C SER A 57 -5.00 22.21 -8.55
N PHE A 58 -4.63 21.75 -9.75
CA PHE A 58 -3.37 21.05 -9.97
C PHE A 58 -2.27 21.99 -10.46
N SER A 59 -1.07 21.88 -9.88
CA SER A 59 0.07 22.68 -10.35
C SER A 59 0.56 22.22 -11.72
N ALA A 60 0.98 23.17 -12.57
CA ALA A 60 1.46 22.87 -13.93
C ALA A 60 2.65 21.89 -13.92
N GLU A 61 3.53 21.99 -12.93
CA GLU A 61 4.65 21.06 -12.73
C GLU A 61 4.17 19.62 -12.54
N LYS A 62 3.16 19.42 -11.68
CA LYS A 62 2.59 18.10 -11.38
C LYS A 62 1.87 17.51 -12.59
N VAL A 63 1.10 18.32 -13.30
CA VAL A 63 0.42 17.89 -14.54
C VAL A 63 1.45 17.51 -15.61
N GLY A 64 2.56 18.26 -15.72
CA GLY A 64 3.69 17.92 -16.59
C GLY A 64 4.33 16.58 -16.24
N MET A 65 4.54 16.30 -14.95
CA MET A 65 5.05 15.00 -14.50
C MET A 65 4.07 13.86 -14.81
N MET A 66 2.79 14.02 -14.52
CA MET A 66 1.75 13.04 -14.85
C MET A 66 1.67 12.74 -16.35
N ALA A 67 1.81 13.76 -17.20
CA ALA A 67 1.87 13.59 -18.65
C ALA A 67 3.10 12.78 -19.08
N GLY A 68 4.29 13.12 -18.57
CA GLY A 68 5.52 12.39 -18.86
C GLY A 68 5.44 10.92 -18.44
N ASP A 69 4.94 10.67 -17.22
CA ASP A 69 4.76 9.33 -16.68
C ASP A 69 3.76 8.49 -17.48
N LEU A 70 2.63 9.08 -17.87
CA LEU A 70 1.62 8.40 -18.68
C LEU A 70 2.19 8.05 -20.07
N GLY A 71 2.89 8.98 -20.71
CA GLY A 71 3.51 8.76 -22.02
C GLY A 71 4.57 7.65 -21.99
N GLU A 72 5.44 7.66 -20.97
CA GLU A 72 6.43 6.61 -20.77
C GLU A 72 5.76 5.25 -20.50
N TYR A 73 4.77 5.22 -19.60
CA TYR A 73 4.07 4.00 -19.24
C TYR A 73 3.38 3.37 -20.46
N LEU A 74 2.60 4.16 -21.20
CA LEU A 74 1.90 3.71 -22.40
C LEU A 74 2.89 3.24 -23.46
N SER A 75 3.98 3.98 -23.66
CA SER A 75 4.99 3.63 -24.66
C SER A 75 5.61 2.26 -24.41
N ARG A 76 6.02 2.01 -23.16
CA ARG A 76 6.61 0.74 -22.74
C ARG A 76 5.58 -0.40 -22.77
N ARG A 77 4.37 -0.16 -22.26
CA ARG A 77 3.30 -1.16 -22.21
C ARG A 77 2.91 -1.63 -23.61
N CYS A 78 2.85 -0.70 -24.56
CA CYS A 78 2.38 -0.96 -25.91
C CYS A 78 3.51 -1.27 -26.90
N GLY A 79 4.77 -1.12 -26.50
CA GLY A 79 5.93 -1.30 -27.40
C GLY A 79 5.97 -0.30 -28.56
N ARG A 80 5.26 0.83 -28.44
CA ARG A 80 5.10 1.87 -29.47
C ARG A 80 5.15 3.24 -28.80
N ALA A 81 5.87 4.20 -29.36
CA ALA A 81 5.96 5.53 -28.78
C ALA A 81 4.57 6.21 -28.71
N MET A 82 4.23 6.74 -27.54
CA MET A 82 3.05 7.54 -27.25
C MET A 82 3.49 8.88 -26.67
N ALA A 83 3.07 9.98 -27.29
CA ALA A 83 3.29 11.32 -26.75
C ALA A 83 2.10 11.74 -25.88
N VAL A 84 2.37 12.32 -24.72
CA VAL A 84 1.34 12.98 -23.91
C VAL A 84 1.81 14.41 -23.67
N SER A 85 0.98 15.37 -24.03
CA SER A 85 1.30 16.80 -23.90
C SER A 85 0.32 17.48 -22.96
N VAL A 86 0.80 18.43 -22.17
CA VAL A 86 -0.06 19.27 -21.33
C VAL A 86 -0.75 20.32 -22.22
N ALA A 87 -2.05 20.50 -22.05
CA ALA A 87 -2.77 21.58 -22.70
C ALA A 87 -2.41 22.91 -22.02
N GLU A 88 -1.78 23.83 -22.76
CA GLU A 88 -1.46 25.17 -22.27
C GLU A 88 -2.53 26.19 -22.69
N GLY A 89 -3.03 26.98 -21.72
CA GLY A 89 -3.97 28.08 -21.96
C GLY A 89 -5.42 27.66 -22.26
N THR A 90 -6.21 28.59 -22.78
CA THR A 90 -7.63 28.39 -23.15
C THR A 90 -7.83 27.79 -24.54
N THR A 91 -6.73 27.45 -25.23
CA THR A 91 -6.78 26.83 -26.56
C THR A 91 -7.30 25.41 -26.43
N GLN A 92 -8.54 25.18 -26.86
CA GLN A 92 -9.13 23.84 -26.93
C GLN A 92 -8.27 22.98 -27.86
N PRO A 93 -7.61 21.92 -27.34
CA PRO A 93 -6.86 21.02 -28.19
C PRO A 93 -7.85 20.22 -29.05
N THR A 94 -7.58 20.10 -30.35
CA THR A 94 -8.34 19.19 -31.22
C THR A 94 -7.81 17.77 -31.05
N GLY A 95 -8.66 16.82 -30.66
CA GLY A 95 -8.31 15.40 -30.56
C GLY A 95 -8.76 14.71 -29.26
N PHE A 96 -8.15 13.55 -28.96
CA PHE A 96 -8.43 12.78 -27.75
C PHE A 96 -7.81 13.46 -26.52
N ARG A 97 -8.63 13.74 -25.51
CA ARG A 97 -8.22 14.45 -24.30
C ARG A 97 -8.51 13.69 -23.01
N ILE A 98 -7.62 13.83 -22.05
CA ILE A 98 -7.80 13.40 -20.67
C ILE A 98 -7.86 14.66 -19.82
N VAL A 99 -8.90 14.78 -18.99
CA VAL A 99 -9.12 15.94 -18.12
C VAL A 99 -9.02 15.49 -16.67
N LEU A 100 -8.04 16.05 -15.95
CA LEU A 100 -7.84 15.87 -14.51
C LEU A 100 -8.70 16.87 -13.75
N VAL A 101 -9.51 16.38 -12.81
CA VAL A 101 -10.49 17.19 -12.09
C VAL A 101 -10.38 16.88 -10.60
N ASP A 102 -10.19 17.92 -9.79
CA ASP A 102 -10.38 17.80 -8.35
C ASP A 102 -11.87 17.61 -8.09
N LEU A 103 -12.23 16.63 -7.27
CA LEU A 103 -13.62 16.31 -6.95
C LEU A 103 -14.39 17.54 -6.42
N ASP A 104 -13.73 18.40 -5.66
CA ASP A 104 -14.35 19.61 -5.09
C ASP A 104 -14.47 20.74 -6.12
N ASP A 105 -13.73 20.68 -7.23
CA ASP A 105 -13.74 21.63 -8.34
C ASP A 105 -14.52 21.15 -9.57
N VAL A 106 -15.31 20.07 -9.45
CA VAL A 106 -16.14 19.58 -10.56
C VAL A 106 -17.10 20.70 -11.01
N PRO A 107 -17.02 21.15 -12.29
CA PRO A 107 -17.85 22.26 -12.76
C PRO A 107 -19.34 21.97 -12.58
N GLU A 108 -20.08 22.95 -12.05
CA GLU A 108 -21.50 22.78 -11.68
C GLU A 108 -22.35 22.25 -12.85
N GLY A 109 -22.12 22.77 -14.07
CA GLY A 109 -22.81 22.33 -15.28
C GLY A 109 -22.51 20.91 -15.74
N LEU A 110 -21.38 20.33 -15.31
CA LEU A 110 -20.98 18.94 -15.62
C LEU A 110 -21.24 17.98 -14.46
N ARG A 111 -21.58 18.48 -13.27
CA ARG A 111 -21.69 17.65 -12.06
C ARG A 111 -22.72 16.54 -12.21
N GLY A 112 -23.89 16.83 -12.78
CA GLY A 112 -24.94 15.83 -13.01
C GLY A 112 -24.56 14.78 -14.06
N GLU A 113 -23.64 15.10 -14.97
CA GLU A 113 -23.17 14.17 -15.99
C GLU A 113 -22.03 13.29 -15.46
N LEU A 114 -21.05 13.91 -14.78
CA LEU A 114 -19.86 13.26 -14.26
C LEU A 114 -20.11 12.47 -12.97
N LEU A 115 -21.00 12.94 -12.10
CA LEU A 115 -21.29 12.36 -10.78
C LEU A 115 -22.76 11.90 -10.70
N SER A 116 -23.11 10.88 -11.47
CA SER A 116 -24.48 10.33 -11.50
C SER A 116 -24.54 8.82 -11.56
N GLY A 117 -25.75 8.29 -11.37
CA GLY A 117 -26.01 6.85 -11.35
C GLY A 117 -25.19 6.16 -10.26
N PRO A 118 -24.41 5.12 -10.59
CA PRO A 118 -23.59 4.45 -9.59
C PRO A 118 -22.27 5.18 -9.27
N PHE A 119 -21.90 6.25 -10.00
CA PHE A 119 -20.61 6.95 -9.93
C PHE A 119 -20.70 8.29 -9.20
N VAL A 120 -21.23 8.29 -7.97
CA VAL A 120 -21.50 9.50 -7.17
C VAL A 120 -20.50 9.65 -6.02
N ALA A 121 -20.16 10.89 -5.67
CA ALA A 121 -19.13 11.21 -4.68
C ALA A 121 -19.46 10.72 -3.25
N GLU A 122 -20.74 10.58 -2.94
CA GLU A 122 -21.26 10.14 -1.65
C GLU A 122 -20.96 8.65 -1.38
N LYS A 123 -20.63 7.87 -2.42
CA LYS A 123 -20.20 6.48 -2.27
C LYS A 123 -18.73 6.34 -1.87
N LEU A 124 -17.93 7.40 -2.04
CA LEU A 124 -16.52 7.35 -1.69
C LEU A 124 -16.38 7.25 -0.17
N PRO A 125 -15.43 6.46 0.34
CA PRO A 125 -15.20 6.32 1.77
C PRO A 125 -14.76 7.65 2.41
N GLY A 126 -14.81 7.72 3.74
CA GLY A 126 -14.18 8.79 4.51
C GLY A 126 -12.68 8.54 4.74
N GLY A 127 -12.03 9.47 5.44
CA GLY A 127 -10.62 9.34 5.87
C GLY A 127 -9.62 9.30 4.71
N LEU A 128 -8.46 8.68 4.94
CA LEU A 128 -7.36 8.63 3.95
C LEU A 128 -7.69 7.73 2.74
N ARG A 129 -8.72 6.89 2.85
CA ARG A 129 -9.24 6.14 1.70
C ARG A 129 -9.92 7.08 0.70
N ARG A 130 -10.49 8.20 1.14
CA ARG A 130 -11.11 9.21 0.27
C ARG A 130 -10.07 9.81 -0.66
N ASP A 131 -8.92 10.22 -0.12
CA ASP A 131 -7.82 10.83 -0.90
C ASP A 131 -7.31 9.90 -2.01
N GLN A 132 -7.42 8.59 -1.81
CA GLN A 132 -6.98 7.56 -2.76
C GLN A 132 -8.08 7.10 -3.72
N SER A 133 -9.28 7.62 -3.54
CA SER A 133 -10.44 7.24 -4.34
C SER A 133 -10.49 8.04 -5.64
N PHE A 134 -11.10 7.46 -6.67
CA PHE A 134 -11.22 8.14 -7.95
C PHE A 134 -12.42 7.65 -8.75
N ILE A 135 -12.82 8.48 -9.70
CA ILE A 135 -13.85 8.20 -10.69
C ILE A 135 -13.25 8.42 -12.09
N ILE A 136 -13.55 7.52 -13.02
CA ILE A 136 -13.23 7.70 -14.46
C ILE A 136 -14.53 7.75 -15.22
N ARG A 137 -14.70 8.75 -16.08
CA ARG A 137 -15.86 8.87 -16.98
C ARG A 137 -15.40 9.06 -18.41
N SER A 138 -15.91 8.23 -19.32
CA SER A 138 -15.51 8.24 -20.73
C SER A 138 -16.61 8.75 -21.65
N PHE A 139 -16.33 9.80 -22.42
CA PHE A 139 -17.21 10.39 -23.43
C PHE A 139 -16.56 10.24 -24.81
N LEU A 140 -16.67 9.04 -25.38
CA LEU A 140 -15.93 8.69 -26.60
C LEU A 140 -16.74 8.82 -27.90
N GLY A 141 -18.03 9.16 -27.82
CA GLY A 141 -18.90 9.34 -28.98
C GLY A 141 -18.95 10.77 -29.53
N GLU A 142 -18.22 11.69 -28.92
CA GLU A 142 -18.22 13.11 -29.30
C GLU A 142 -17.17 13.41 -30.39
N ALA A 143 -17.29 14.58 -31.02
CA ALA A 143 -16.29 15.07 -31.98
C ALA A 143 -14.88 15.18 -31.35
N GLU A 144 -14.82 15.36 -30.02
CA GLU A 144 -13.60 15.37 -29.22
C GLU A 144 -13.70 14.34 -28.09
N PRO A 145 -13.27 13.08 -28.33
CA PRO A 145 -13.31 12.04 -27.32
C PRO A 145 -12.59 12.46 -26.03
N THR A 146 -13.31 12.38 -24.92
CA THR A 146 -12.87 12.92 -23.63
C THR A 146 -12.93 11.87 -22.55
N VAL A 147 -11.90 11.79 -21.71
CA VAL A 147 -11.90 11.00 -20.47
C VAL A 147 -11.67 11.92 -19.29
N TYR A 148 -12.59 11.93 -18.33
CA TYR A 148 -12.43 12.65 -17.08
C TYR A 148 -11.88 11.71 -16.01
N LEU A 149 -10.81 12.14 -15.35
CA LEU A 149 -10.23 11.50 -14.17
C LEU A 149 -10.48 12.42 -12.99
N ILE A 150 -11.34 11.98 -12.07
CA ILE A 150 -11.86 12.81 -10.99
C ILE A 150 -11.41 12.21 -9.66
N SER A 151 -10.81 13.01 -8.79
CA SER A 151 -10.31 12.55 -7.48
C SER A 151 -10.20 13.73 -6.52
N PRO A 152 -10.42 13.53 -5.20
CA PRO A 152 -10.20 14.57 -4.19
C PRO A 152 -8.72 14.81 -3.86
N SER A 153 -7.79 14.06 -4.47
CA SER A 153 -6.35 14.30 -4.30
C SER A 153 -5.52 13.92 -5.53
N GLU A 154 -4.29 14.42 -5.57
CA GLU A 154 -3.27 14.03 -6.55
C GLU A 154 -3.00 12.51 -6.57
N GLN A 155 -3.03 11.87 -5.40
CA GLN A 155 -2.77 10.43 -5.29
C GLN A 155 -3.85 9.61 -5.99
N GLY A 156 -5.13 9.97 -5.78
CA GLY A 156 -6.23 9.31 -6.50
C GLY A 156 -6.18 9.59 -8.01
N ILE A 157 -5.68 10.76 -8.47
CA ILE A 157 -5.45 11.01 -9.90
C ILE A 157 -4.38 10.07 -10.48
N TYR A 158 -3.27 9.83 -9.76
CA TYR A 158 -2.27 8.86 -10.19
C TYR A 158 -2.85 7.44 -10.29
N TYR A 159 -3.72 7.05 -9.36
CA TYR A 159 -4.42 5.76 -9.44
C TYR A 159 -5.40 5.70 -10.62
N ALA A 160 -6.12 6.78 -10.90
CA ALA A 160 -7.00 6.90 -12.06
C ALA A 160 -6.22 6.78 -13.38
N LEU A 161 -5.07 7.46 -13.49
CA LEU A 161 -4.17 7.36 -14.64
C LEU A 161 -3.65 5.94 -14.82
N PHE A 162 -3.23 5.29 -13.72
CA PHE A 162 -2.78 3.91 -13.76
C PHE A 162 -3.89 2.96 -14.21
N ALA A 163 -5.11 3.08 -13.67
CA ALA A 163 -6.26 2.28 -14.07
C ALA A 163 -6.62 2.48 -15.54
N TRP A 164 -6.74 3.73 -15.99
CA TRP A 164 -7.08 4.07 -17.37
C TRP A 164 -6.03 3.58 -18.37
N SER A 165 -4.74 3.76 -18.06
CA SER A 165 -3.65 3.32 -18.94
C SER A 165 -3.64 1.81 -19.22
N GLN A 166 -4.30 1.02 -18.35
CA GLN A 166 -4.48 -0.42 -18.55
C GLN A 166 -5.54 -0.76 -19.58
N LEU A 167 -6.32 0.20 -20.08
CA LEU A 167 -7.32 0.03 -21.14
C LEU A 167 -6.77 0.31 -22.54
N VAL A 168 -5.59 0.95 -22.63
CA VAL A 168 -4.97 1.28 -23.92
C VAL A 168 -4.29 0.06 -24.51
N ARG A 169 -4.50 -0.16 -25.81
CA ARG A 169 -3.95 -1.27 -26.61
C ARG A 169 -3.34 -0.75 -27.90
N VAL A 170 -2.64 -1.64 -28.60
CA VAL A 170 -2.25 -1.44 -29.99
C VAL A 170 -2.89 -2.55 -30.81
N GLU A 171 -3.82 -2.16 -31.68
CA GLU A 171 -4.57 -3.03 -32.58
C GLU A 171 -4.31 -2.55 -34.00
N GLU A 172 -3.91 -3.47 -34.88
CA GLU A 172 -3.58 -3.16 -36.29
C GLU A 172 -2.58 -1.99 -36.44
N GLY A 173 -1.66 -1.85 -35.48
CA GLY A 173 -0.65 -0.80 -35.46
C GLY A 173 -1.15 0.59 -35.03
N ARG A 174 -2.38 0.71 -34.52
CA ARG A 174 -2.97 1.94 -33.98
C ARG A 174 -3.23 1.79 -32.50
N PHE A 175 -3.10 2.89 -31.75
CA PHE A 175 -3.57 2.87 -30.37
C PHE A 175 -5.09 2.85 -30.34
N THR A 176 -5.65 2.03 -29.46
CA THR A 176 -7.08 1.95 -29.20
C THR A 176 -7.33 1.96 -27.71
N VAL A 177 -8.53 2.40 -27.31
CA VAL A 177 -8.97 2.37 -25.91
C VAL A 177 -10.42 1.93 -25.85
N ARG A 178 -10.74 1.04 -24.91
CA ARG A 178 -12.12 0.73 -24.54
C ARG A 178 -12.63 1.77 -23.57
N GLY A 179 -13.79 2.36 -23.84
CA GLY A 179 -14.41 3.31 -22.92
C GLY A 179 -14.82 2.66 -21.61
N VAL A 180 -14.67 3.39 -20.51
CA VAL A 180 -15.03 2.90 -19.17
C VAL A 180 -15.69 4.00 -18.37
N ASP A 181 -16.68 3.62 -17.56
CA ASP A 181 -17.12 4.41 -16.41
C ASP A 181 -16.80 3.59 -15.15
N LEU A 182 -16.05 4.17 -14.21
CA LEU A 182 -15.64 3.45 -13.00
C LEU A 182 -15.61 4.37 -11.79
N ILE A 183 -15.84 3.80 -10.62
CA ILE A 183 -15.57 4.42 -9.32
C ILE A 183 -14.83 3.40 -8.46
N ASP A 184 -13.74 3.83 -7.83
CA ASP A 184 -12.85 2.92 -7.14
C ASP A 184 -12.14 3.55 -5.93
N TRP A 185 -11.76 2.70 -4.99
CA TRP A 185 -11.02 3.05 -3.78
C TRP A 185 -10.42 1.79 -3.14
N PRO A 186 -9.31 1.93 -2.39
CA PRO A 186 -8.73 0.80 -1.69
C PRO A 186 -9.53 0.41 -0.44
N ALA A 187 -9.47 -0.87 -0.06
CA ALA A 187 -10.05 -1.37 1.19
C ALA A 187 -9.35 -0.81 2.44
N PHE A 188 -8.02 -0.72 2.38
CA PHE A 188 -7.19 -0.22 3.47
C PHE A 188 -6.55 1.13 3.10
N GLU A 189 -6.52 2.05 4.06
CA GLU A 189 -5.88 3.36 3.94
C GLU A 189 -4.38 3.24 3.68
N ALA A 190 -3.73 2.32 4.39
CA ALA A 190 -2.35 1.97 4.20
C ALA A 190 -2.23 0.48 3.87
N ARG A 191 -1.60 0.19 2.72
CA ARG A 191 -1.41 -1.16 2.20
C ARG A 191 0.08 -1.40 2.18
N VAL A 192 0.64 -1.90 3.28
CA VAL A 192 2.10 -1.90 3.47
C VAL A 192 2.68 -3.24 3.01
N THR A 193 3.81 -3.18 2.29
CA THR A 193 4.64 -4.35 2.02
C THR A 193 6.08 -4.05 2.43
N SER A 194 6.82 -5.05 2.90
CA SER A 194 8.28 -4.95 2.97
C SER A 194 8.89 -5.19 1.58
N ASP A 195 9.94 -4.46 1.25
CA ASP A 195 10.85 -4.81 0.15
C ASP A 195 12.23 -5.09 0.75
N VAL A 196 12.47 -6.37 1.04
CA VAL A 196 13.59 -6.79 1.90
C VAL A 196 14.93 -6.78 1.18
N ASN A 197 14.94 -6.86 -0.14
CA ASN A 197 16.13 -6.80 -1.00
C ASN A 197 15.57 -6.97 -2.41
N GLY A 198 15.51 -5.96 -3.28
CA GLY A 198 14.62 -6.11 -4.45
C GLY A 198 14.89 -5.30 -5.70
N LEU A 199 15.64 -4.20 -5.65
CA LEU A 199 16.21 -3.68 -6.88
C LEU A 199 17.43 -4.51 -7.19
N LYS A 200 17.26 -5.54 -8.02
CA LYS A 200 18.39 -6.31 -8.52
C LYS A 200 19.40 -5.30 -9.07
N SER A 201 20.58 -5.24 -8.48
CA SER A 201 21.58 -4.21 -8.77
C SER A 201 22.03 -4.20 -10.23
N ASP A 202 21.68 -5.24 -10.99
CA ASP A 202 21.88 -5.44 -12.43
C ASP A 202 20.76 -4.85 -13.30
N MET A 203 19.59 -4.48 -12.76
CA MET A 203 18.51 -3.86 -13.53
C MET A 203 18.85 -2.40 -13.86
N PRO A 204 18.64 -1.91 -15.10
CA PRO A 204 18.80 -0.50 -15.43
C PRO A 204 17.96 0.42 -14.53
N VAL A 205 18.53 1.55 -14.11
CA VAL A 205 17.89 2.51 -13.17
C VAL A 205 16.48 2.92 -13.62
N GLU A 206 16.27 3.14 -14.92
CA GLU A 206 14.94 3.51 -15.43
C GLU A 206 13.90 2.38 -15.29
N GLN A 207 14.32 1.12 -15.44
CA GLN A 207 13.42 -0.01 -15.21
C GLN A 207 13.09 -0.16 -13.71
N GLN A 208 14.08 0.08 -12.84
CA GLN A 208 13.88 0.07 -11.40
C GLN A 208 12.89 1.17 -10.94
N ARG A 209 13.03 2.40 -11.47
CA ARG A 209 12.10 3.52 -11.19
C ARG A 209 10.67 3.17 -11.58
N MET A 210 10.48 2.64 -12.78
CA MET A 210 9.15 2.26 -13.26
C MET A 210 8.54 1.10 -12.46
N PHE A 211 9.35 0.15 -12.02
CA PHE A 211 8.91 -0.93 -11.16
C PHE A 211 8.44 -0.41 -9.79
N ILE A 212 9.22 0.47 -9.17
CA ILE A 212 8.85 1.12 -7.90
C ILE A 212 7.61 1.98 -8.07
N HIS A 213 7.51 2.76 -9.15
CA HIS A 213 6.31 3.55 -9.44
C HIS A 213 5.05 2.67 -9.50
N ARG A 214 5.13 1.55 -10.22
CA ARG A 214 3.99 0.61 -10.33
C ARG A 214 3.65 -0.04 -8.99
N LYS A 215 4.65 -0.51 -8.23
CA LYS A 215 4.41 -1.10 -6.91
C LYS A 215 3.88 -0.09 -5.91
N ALA A 216 4.44 1.13 -5.87
CA ALA A 216 3.95 2.24 -5.07
C ALA A 216 2.53 2.68 -5.47
N GLY A 217 2.18 2.46 -6.74
CA GLY A 217 0.82 2.56 -7.29
C GLY A 217 -0.18 1.55 -6.71
N LEU A 218 0.29 0.48 -6.07
CA LEU A 218 -0.55 -0.60 -5.53
C LEU A 218 -0.50 -0.66 -4.00
N GLN A 219 0.68 -0.48 -3.43
CA GLN A 219 1.02 -0.64 -2.02
C GLN A 219 2.02 0.43 -1.58
N ARG A 220 1.98 0.83 -0.30
CA ARG A 220 3.07 1.57 0.35
C ARG A 220 4.22 0.59 0.58
N ILE A 221 5.41 0.92 0.07
CA ILE A 221 6.58 0.06 0.19
C ILE A 221 7.39 0.51 1.40
N SER A 222 7.60 -0.38 2.37
CA SER A 222 8.57 -0.23 3.45
C SER A 222 9.93 -0.71 2.95
N HIS A 223 10.86 0.23 2.79
CA HIS A 223 12.26 -0.06 2.54
C HIS A 223 13.01 -0.07 3.88
N GLY A 224 13.57 -1.20 4.29
CA GLY A 224 14.37 -1.18 5.52
C GLY A 224 14.81 -2.49 6.14
N PHE A 225 14.30 -3.66 5.75
CA PHE A 225 14.39 -4.92 6.51
C PHE A 225 15.79 -5.44 6.94
N TYR A 226 16.90 -4.72 6.71
CA TYR A 226 18.23 -5.09 7.24
C TYR A 226 19.16 -3.92 7.60
N GLY A 227 18.66 -2.74 8.00
CA GLY A 227 19.53 -1.64 8.44
C GLY A 227 20.50 -1.16 7.34
N TYR A 228 20.18 -1.44 6.07
CA TYR A 228 20.90 -0.88 4.94
C TYR A 228 20.44 0.56 4.76
N GLY A 229 21.12 1.46 5.48
CA GLY A 229 21.09 2.88 5.19
C GLY A 229 21.46 3.10 3.72
N GLY A 230 20.49 3.54 2.93
CA GLY A 230 20.66 3.70 1.50
C GLY A 230 19.47 4.42 0.91
N TYR A 231 19.49 5.74 0.97
CA TYR A 231 18.68 6.60 0.12
C TYR A 231 18.85 6.18 -1.34
N THR A 232 17.77 5.81 -2.01
CA THR A 232 17.80 5.49 -3.45
C THR A 232 17.08 6.57 -4.24
N ASN A 233 17.64 6.98 -5.39
CA ASN A 233 17.01 7.92 -6.34
C ASN A 233 15.57 7.56 -6.72
N GLN A 234 15.19 6.30 -6.52
CA GLN A 234 13.91 5.71 -6.81
C GLN A 234 12.86 6.09 -5.75
N GLN A 235 13.27 6.31 -4.50
CA GLN A 235 12.39 6.84 -3.45
C GLN A 235 12.02 8.30 -3.76
N ALA A 236 13.01 9.14 -4.03
CA ALA A 236 12.78 10.52 -4.47
C ALA A 236 11.91 10.58 -5.75
N TYR A 237 12.10 9.63 -6.67
CA TYR A 237 11.26 9.50 -7.87
C TYR A 237 9.79 9.22 -7.53
N ALA A 238 9.49 8.28 -6.64
CA ALA A 238 8.10 7.99 -6.26
C ALA A 238 7.46 9.15 -5.47
N LEU A 239 8.24 9.81 -4.62
CA LEU A 239 7.78 10.92 -3.77
C LEU A 239 7.47 12.18 -4.58
N ALA A 240 8.26 12.48 -5.61
CA ALA A 240 7.93 13.54 -6.57
C ALA A 240 6.53 13.37 -7.19
N ARG A 241 6.01 12.13 -7.20
CA ARG A 241 4.69 11.74 -7.72
C ARG A 241 3.63 11.58 -6.62
N GLY A 242 3.89 12.09 -5.41
CA GLY A 242 2.94 12.04 -4.29
C GLY A 242 2.72 10.64 -3.71
N LEU A 243 3.52 9.65 -4.11
CA LEU A 243 3.40 8.28 -3.61
C LEU A 243 4.11 8.17 -2.27
N ARG A 244 3.36 7.85 -1.21
CA ARG A 244 3.91 7.70 0.13
C ARG A 244 4.68 6.38 0.24
N LEU A 245 6.01 6.49 0.25
CA LEU A 245 6.90 5.38 0.58
C LEU A 245 7.19 5.35 2.08
N GLY A 246 7.47 4.16 2.60
CA GLY A 246 7.89 3.95 3.97
C GLY A 246 9.37 3.68 4.13
N TYR A 247 9.90 4.20 5.22
CA TYR A 247 11.19 3.86 5.75
C TYR A 247 11.00 3.36 7.17
N GLY A 248 11.52 2.16 7.46
CA GLY A 248 11.34 1.60 8.77
C GLY A 248 12.13 0.33 8.92
N TYR A 249 13.05 0.32 9.87
CA TYR A 249 13.70 -0.88 10.32
C TYR A 249 13.72 -0.93 11.85
N TRP A 250 13.93 -2.16 12.32
CA TRP A 250 14.27 -2.63 13.65
C TRP A 250 15.57 -1.99 14.18
N GLU A 251 15.70 -0.67 14.10
CA GLU A 251 16.88 0.03 14.60
C GLU A 251 16.75 0.24 16.10
N ARG A 252 17.39 -0.65 16.86
CA ARG A 252 17.80 -0.34 18.23
C ARG A 252 18.83 0.79 18.18
N PRO A 253 18.87 1.70 19.18
CA PRO A 253 19.99 2.61 19.34
C PRO A 253 21.31 1.84 19.27
N LYS A 254 22.23 2.23 18.37
CA LYS A 254 23.59 1.61 18.27
C LYS A 254 24.41 1.70 19.57
N LEU A 255 23.93 2.47 20.54
CA LEU A 255 24.55 2.71 21.84
C LEU A 255 23.92 1.87 22.97
N GLU A 256 22.90 1.06 22.70
CA GLU A 256 22.35 0.16 23.71
C GLU A 256 23.18 -1.13 23.81
N SER A 257 23.68 -1.39 25.02
CA SER A 257 23.81 -2.76 25.51
C SER A 257 22.43 -3.42 25.34
N PRO A 258 22.33 -4.66 24.82
CA PRO A 258 21.04 -5.30 24.51
C PRO A 258 20.10 -5.13 25.69
N LEU A 259 19.01 -4.37 25.51
CA LEU A 259 17.96 -4.13 26.51
C LEU A 259 18.43 -4.43 27.93
N ALA A 260 19.14 -3.50 28.57
CA ALA A 260 19.12 -3.52 30.03
C ALA A 260 17.66 -3.19 30.39
N ALA A 261 16.83 -4.23 30.51
CA ALA A 261 15.37 -4.18 30.65
C ALA A 261 14.90 -3.54 31.98
N TRP A 262 15.56 -2.48 32.42
CA TRP A 262 15.67 -2.04 33.80
C TRP A 262 15.73 -0.50 33.92
N ASN A 263 15.79 0.27 32.82
CA ASN A 263 16.06 1.72 32.81
C ASN A 263 15.07 2.57 31.97
N TRP A 264 13.77 2.25 31.99
CA TRP A 264 12.78 2.92 31.14
C TRP A 264 12.67 4.42 31.40
N SER A 265 12.89 4.85 32.63
CA SER A 265 12.92 6.26 33.02
C SER A 265 14.25 6.96 32.76
N ASP A 266 15.28 6.29 32.22
CA ASP A 266 16.57 6.93 31.95
C ASP A 266 16.39 8.05 30.91
N PRO A 267 16.62 9.32 31.29
CA PRO A 267 16.44 10.45 30.37
C PRO A 267 17.36 10.38 29.15
N ASN A 268 18.52 9.71 29.24
CA ASN A 268 19.43 9.54 28.11
C ASN A 268 18.88 8.53 27.11
N SER A 269 18.33 7.42 27.59
CA SER A 269 17.66 6.41 26.75
C SER A 269 16.47 7.04 26.02
N ILE A 270 15.55 7.69 26.76
CA ILE A 270 14.37 8.34 26.16
C ILE A 270 14.78 9.35 25.09
N ARG A 271 15.80 10.19 25.37
CA ARG A 271 16.33 11.13 24.39
C ARG A 271 16.92 10.41 23.17
N GLY A 272 17.67 9.33 23.37
CA GLY A 272 18.23 8.53 22.28
C GLY A 272 17.16 7.95 21.36
N TYR A 273 16.06 7.40 21.90
CA TYR A 273 14.92 6.93 21.12
C TYR A 273 14.26 8.06 20.34
N ALA A 274 14.03 9.21 20.99
CA ALA A 274 13.45 10.38 20.35
C ALA A 274 14.35 10.93 19.21
N GLU A 275 15.66 11.03 19.44
CA GLU A 275 16.63 11.45 18.43
C GLU A 275 16.64 10.50 17.23
N LEU A 276 16.61 9.17 17.45
CA LEU A 276 16.55 8.19 16.37
C LEU A 276 15.25 8.30 15.57
N ALA A 277 14.11 8.40 16.26
CA ALA A 277 12.81 8.54 15.62
C ALA A 277 12.73 9.83 14.77
N GLY A 278 13.15 10.96 15.35
CA GLY A 278 13.19 12.24 14.64
C GLY A 278 14.17 12.25 13.47
N ASN A 279 15.35 11.63 13.61
CA ASN A 279 16.34 11.52 12.54
C ASN A 279 15.88 10.61 11.40
N ALA A 280 15.15 9.54 11.71
CA ALA A 280 14.63 8.59 10.72
C ALA A 280 13.63 9.25 9.76
N VAL A 281 12.92 10.28 10.22
CA VAL A 281 11.95 11.04 9.41
C VAL A 281 12.40 12.47 9.08
N ALA A 282 13.65 12.84 9.42
CA ALA A 282 14.15 14.19 9.24
C ALA A 282 14.20 14.63 7.77
N ASP A 283 14.28 13.67 6.84
CA ASP A 283 14.01 13.96 5.44
C ASP A 283 12.48 14.05 5.25
N PRO A 284 11.94 15.20 4.79
CA PRO A 284 10.52 15.35 4.47
C PRO A 284 10.00 14.32 3.45
N SER A 285 10.92 13.70 2.71
CA SER A 285 10.67 12.62 1.76
C SER A 285 10.24 11.31 2.45
N MET A 286 10.45 11.15 3.75
CA MET A 286 10.03 9.96 4.51
C MET A 286 8.53 10.04 4.86
N GLY A 287 7.70 9.31 4.11
CA GLY A 287 6.24 9.32 4.27
C GLY A 287 5.67 8.36 5.32
N LEU A 288 6.48 7.44 5.84
CA LEU A 288 6.07 6.45 6.83
C LEU A 288 7.27 6.04 7.71
N TYR A 289 7.07 6.02 9.03
CA TYR A 289 7.97 5.52 10.07
C TYR A 289 7.39 4.24 10.68
N VAL A 290 8.19 3.19 10.80
CA VAL A 290 7.80 1.93 11.45
C VAL A 290 8.72 1.66 12.64
N TRP A 291 8.14 1.59 13.83
CA TRP A 291 8.78 1.11 15.04
C TRP A 291 8.35 -0.32 15.34
N HIS A 292 9.32 -1.23 15.36
CA HIS A 292 9.15 -2.59 15.88
C HIS A 292 9.84 -2.67 17.25
N ASP A 293 9.04 -2.83 18.29
CA ASP A 293 9.54 -3.09 19.63
C ASP A 293 10.03 -4.54 19.68
N ALA A 294 11.35 -4.72 19.76
CA ALA A 294 12.03 -6.02 19.70
C ALA A 294 11.76 -6.93 20.93
N THR A 295 10.78 -6.59 21.74
CA THR A 295 10.04 -7.50 22.60
C THR A 295 9.08 -8.31 21.72
N ASP A 296 9.64 -9.27 20.96
CA ASP A 296 8.91 -10.14 20.04
C ASP A 296 7.53 -10.52 20.58
N ALA A 297 6.51 -10.44 19.71
CA ALA A 297 5.12 -10.68 20.01
C ALA A 297 4.90 -11.96 20.84
N GLY A 298 4.75 -11.81 22.16
CA GLY A 298 4.47 -12.92 23.07
C GLY A 298 5.03 -12.77 24.49
N TRP A 299 5.96 -11.85 24.74
CA TRP A 299 6.73 -11.87 26.00
C TRP A 299 6.27 -10.92 27.10
N TRP A 300 5.05 -10.40 27.08
CA TRP A 300 4.56 -9.54 28.17
C TRP A 300 4.64 -10.17 29.56
N PHE A 301 4.52 -11.49 29.67
CA PHE A 301 4.69 -12.18 30.95
C PHE A 301 6.13 -12.10 31.45
N GLU A 302 7.12 -12.41 30.61
CA GLU A 302 8.55 -12.21 30.92
C GLU A 302 8.82 -10.70 31.15
N TYR A 303 8.12 -9.82 30.42
CA TYR A 303 8.24 -8.38 30.54
C TYR A 303 7.75 -7.80 31.86
N VAL A 304 6.61 -8.26 32.36
CA VAL A 304 6.06 -7.79 33.64
C VAL A 304 6.67 -8.54 34.82
N GLN A 305 6.83 -9.86 34.73
CA GLN A 305 7.30 -10.67 35.86
C GLN A 305 8.82 -10.65 36.03
N ASP A 306 9.59 -10.73 34.94
CA ASP A 306 11.05 -10.81 35.04
C ASP A 306 11.68 -9.43 34.91
N PHE A 307 11.18 -8.57 34.00
CA PHE A 307 11.82 -7.26 33.76
C PHE A 307 11.24 -6.12 34.61
N TRP A 308 9.92 -5.89 34.62
CA TRP A 308 9.33 -4.78 35.39
C TRP A 308 9.44 -4.96 36.91
N ALA A 309 9.42 -6.20 37.39
CA ALA A 309 9.65 -6.51 38.80
C ALA A 309 11.10 -6.20 39.23
N GLU A 310 12.06 -6.31 38.31
CA GLU A 310 13.49 -6.05 38.51
C GLU A 310 13.90 -4.59 38.19
N ARG A 311 12.96 -3.74 37.78
CA ARG A 311 13.21 -2.34 37.41
C ARG A 311 14.07 -1.58 38.43
N ASP A 312 14.87 -0.64 37.93
CA ASP A 312 15.85 0.08 38.73
C ASP A 312 15.23 1.03 39.77
N ALA A 313 16.09 1.67 40.56
CA ALA A 313 15.66 2.59 41.60
C ALA A 313 14.97 3.85 41.05
N VAL A 314 15.31 4.29 39.83
CA VAL A 314 14.70 5.47 39.19
C VAL A 314 13.27 5.13 38.76
N ASP A 315 13.08 3.98 38.12
CA ASP A 315 11.76 3.48 37.73
C ASP A 315 10.88 3.19 38.94
N ARG A 316 11.42 2.63 40.02
CA ARG A 316 10.68 2.47 41.29
C ARG A 316 10.28 3.80 41.93
N ALA A 317 11.12 4.83 41.82
CA ALA A 317 10.82 6.15 42.37
C ALA A 317 9.74 6.88 41.55
N ASN A 318 9.81 6.78 40.22
CA ASN A 318 8.86 7.43 39.31
C ASN A 318 7.52 6.69 39.24
N TYR A 319 7.53 5.37 39.35
CA TYR A 319 6.37 4.48 39.24
C TYR A 319 6.32 3.51 40.44
N PRO A 320 6.09 4.03 41.66
CA PRO A 320 6.15 3.22 42.88
C PRO A 320 5.02 2.19 42.97
N ASP A 321 3.82 2.57 42.51
CA ASP A 321 2.59 1.78 42.65
C ASP A 321 2.16 1.08 41.35
N ASP A 322 2.96 1.17 40.28
CA ASP A 322 2.57 0.61 38.99
C ASP A 322 2.81 -0.89 38.89
N PRO A 323 1.76 -1.68 38.61
CA PRO A 323 1.91 -3.11 38.37
C PRO A 323 2.44 -3.41 36.96
N THR A 324 2.59 -2.42 36.08
CA THR A 324 2.99 -2.59 34.67
C THR A 324 3.89 -1.46 34.17
N PRO A 325 4.67 -1.66 33.10
CA PRO A 325 5.48 -0.61 32.47
C PRO A 325 4.68 0.43 31.66
N ALA A 326 3.34 0.41 31.72
CA ALA A 326 2.47 1.20 30.85
C ALA A 326 2.81 2.69 30.78
N ARG A 327 2.98 3.34 31.95
CA ARG A 327 3.27 4.77 32.01
C ARG A 327 4.68 5.10 31.52
N ALA A 328 5.64 4.20 31.77
CA ALA A 328 7.01 4.35 31.31
C ALA A 328 7.11 4.23 29.78
N ASP A 329 6.48 3.21 29.19
CA ASP A 329 6.40 3.04 27.73
C ASP A 329 5.65 4.20 27.07
N ALA A 330 4.54 4.64 27.64
CA ALA A 330 3.79 5.79 27.14
C ALA A 330 4.64 7.07 27.12
N ALA A 331 5.46 7.31 28.14
CA ALA A 331 6.38 8.46 28.18
C ALA A 331 7.45 8.37 27.08
N ARG A 332 8.03 7.19 26.86
CA ARG A 332 8.99 6.94 25.78
C ARG A 332 8.35 7.16 24.40
N PHE A 333 7.18 6.57 24.16
CA PHE A 333 6.47 6.74 22.89
C PHE A 333 6.04 8.19 22.66
N ALA A 334 5.57 8.90 23.68
CA ALA A 334 5.26 10.32 23.57
C ALA A 334 6.49 11.15 23.14
N ALA A 335 7.67 10.86 23.70
CA ALA A 335 8.91 11.53 23.31
C ALA A 335 9.31 11.25 21.85
N MET A 336 9.17 9.99 21.41
CA MET A 336 9.43 9.61 20.01
C MET A 336 8.45 10.29 19.04
N LEU A 337 7.16 10.28 19.38
CA LEU A 337 6.11 10.89 18.55
C LEU A 337 6.28 12.40 18.47
N GLU A 338 6.69 13.06 19.55
CA GLU A 338 6.99 14.50 19.53
C GLU A 338 8.19 14.82 18.63
N ALA A 339 9.25 13.99 18.66
CA ALA A 339 10.40 14.17 17.77
C ALA A 339 10.02 13.96 16.29
N ILE A 340 9.21 12.94 15.98
CA ILE A 340 8.66 12.73 14.64
C ILE A 340 7.82 13.93 14.21
N ARG A 341 6.93 14.42 15.07
CA ARG A 341 6.05 15.55 14.80
C ARG A 341 6.83 16.83 14.47
N GLN A 342 7.93 17.07 15.19
CA GLN A 342 8.81 18.23 14.96
C GLN A 342 9.63 18.09 13.66
N SER A 343 10.12 16.88 13.35
CA SER A 343 10.95 16.65 12.16
C SER A 343 10.12 16.53 10.87
N ASN A 344 8.99 15.81 10.91
CA ASN A 344 8.11 15.61 9.77
C ASN A 344 6.67 15.32 10.24
N ALA A 345 5.87 16.37 10.36
CA ALA A 345 4.46 16.27 10.76
C ALA A 345 3.59 15.48 9.75
N ASN A 346 4.10 15.14 8.57
CA ASN A 346 3.36 14.42 7.53
C ASN A 346 3.66 12.92 7.47
N ALA A 347 4.60 12.41 8.27
CA ALA A 347 4.91 10.99 8.31
C ALA A 347 3.76 10.19 8.94
N ASP A 348 3.37 9.09 8.28
CA ASP A 348 2.53 8.07 8.90
C ASP A 348 3.39 7.27 9.90
N VAL A 349 2.85 6.86 11.05
CA VAL A 349 3.58 6.18 12.12
C VAL A 349 2.96 4.83 12.42
N PHE A 350 3.77 3.78 12.39
CA PHE A 350 3.37 2.41 12.68
C PHE A 350 4.17 1.95 13.90
N LEU A 351 3.49 1.55 14.97
CA LEU A 351 4.13 1.14 16.21
C LEU A 351 3.62 -0.24 16.63
N THR A 352 4.51 -1.23 16.71
CA THR A 352 4.11 -2.55 17.23
C THR A 352 3.92 -2.50 18.73
N LEU A 353 2.90 -3.22 19.22
CA LEU A 353 2.69 -3.41 20.66
C LEU A 353 3.08 -4.83 21.08
N PRO A 354 3.48 -5.03 22.35
CA PRO A 354 3.53 -6.35 22.94
C PRO A 354 2.14 -7.00 22.88
N CYS A 355 1.95 -7.97 21.98
CA CYS A 355 0.63 -8.59 21.75
C CYS A 355 0.42 -9.85 22.60
N TYR A 356 0.51 -9.72 23.93
CA TYR A 356 0.47 -10.84 24.88
C TYR A 356 -0.74 -11.74 24.77
N TYR A 357 -1.92 -11.13 24.82
CA TYR A 357 -3.18 -11.83 24.76
C TYR A 357 -3.76 -11.66 23.38
N GLU A 358 -4.00 -12.77 22.71
CA GLU A 358 -4.75 -12.79 21.47
C GLU A 358 -6.12 -12.10 21.64
N ALA A 359 -6.78 -12.33 22.78
CA ALA A 359 -8.13 -11.84 23.06
C ALA A 359 -8.16 -10.96 24.32
N PRO A 360 -7.84 -9.65 24.23
CA PRO A 360 -7.86 -8.74 25.38
C PRO A 360 -9.27 -8.58 26.01
N ASN A 361 -10.32 -9.00 25.31
CA ASN A 361 -11.69 -9.06 25.80
C ASN A 361 -12.00 -10.31 26.65
N ASN A 362 -11.09 -11.29 26.78
CA ASN A 362 -11.32 -12.49 27.56
C ASN A 362 -11.01 -12.28 29.05
N ASP A 363 -12.05 -12.22 29.88
CA ASP A 363 -11.95 -12.00 31.34
C ASP A 363 -11.33 -13.17 32.12
N ALA A 364 -11.18 -14.35 31.51
CA ALA A 364 -10.59 -15.52 32.17
C ALA A 364 -9.05 -15.50 32.16
N LEU A 365 -8.43 -14.54 31.46
CA LEU A 365 -6.99 -14.44 31.34
C LEU A 365 -6.37 -13.87 32.63
N PRO A 366 -5.20 -14.37 33.08
CA PRO A 366 -4.52 -13.82 34.25
C PRO A 366 -4.12 -12.36 33.99
N ASP A 367 -4.01 -11.52 35.04
CA ASP A 367 -3.57 -10.12 34.92
C ASP A 367 -4.24 -9.27 33.81
N ILE A 368 -5.41 -9.68 33.32
CA ILE A 368 -6.02 -9.09 32.12
C ILE A 368 -6.36 -7.62 32.32
N ASN A 369 -6.70 -7.22 33.55
CA ASN A 369 -6.98 -5.82 33.88
C ASN A 369 -5.73 -4.95 33.77
N HIS A 370 -4.55 -5.48 34.15
CA HIS A 370 -3.27 -4.80 33.99
C HIS A 370 -2.91 -4.66 32.50
N PHE A 371 -3.11 -5.70 31.70
CA PHE A 371 -2.88 -5.63 30.25
C PHE A 371 -3.82 -4.65 29.55
N ARG A 372 -5.11 -4.66 29.90
CA ARG A 372 -6.09 -3.69 29.37
C ARG A 372 -5.72 -2.26 29.73
N GLU A 373 -5.22 -2.05 30.95
CA GLU A 373 -4.77 -0.73 31.37
C GLU A 373 -3.52 -0.29 30.61
N TYR A 374 -2.57 -1.19 30.37
CA TYR A 374 -1.44 -0.92 29.49
C TYR A 374 -1.89 -0.42 28.10
N LEU A 375 -2.80 -1.16 27.45
CA LEU A 375 -3.34 -0.77 26.15
C LEU A 375 -4.00 0.61 26.20
N ARG A 376 -4.78 0.92 27.26
CA ARG A 376 -5.40 2.25 27.40
C ARG A 376 -4.38 3.38 27.55
N VAL A 377 -3.41 3.21 28.43
CA VAL A 377 -2.40 4.22 28.73
C VAL A 377 -1.54 4.51 27.49
N VAL A 378 -1.09 3.46 26.79
CA VAL A 378 -0.33 3.61 25.55
C VAL A 378 -1.21 4.19 24.42
N GLY A 379 -2.47 3.80 24.31
CA GLY A 379 -3.40 4.39 23.34
C GLY A 379 -3.62 5.89 23.56
N GLN A 380 -3.66 6.34 24.83
CA GLN A 380 -3.80 7.74 25.20
C GLN A 380 -2.53 8.57 24.96
N SER A 381 -1.35 7.95 24.80
CA SER A 381 -0.11 8.68 24.58
C SER A 381 0.05 9.21 23.15
N VAL A 382 -0.80 8.78 22.21
CA VAL A 382 -0.77 9.22 20.82
C VAL A 382 -1.33 10.66 20.72
N PRO A 383 -0.55 11.65 20.23
CA PRO A 383 -1.02 13.02 20.05
C PRO A 383 -2.26 13.09 19.16
N GLN A 384 -3.22 13.94 19.53
CA GLN A 384 -4.52 13.99 18.84
C GLN A 384 -4.41 14.36 17.36
N ASP A 385 -3.45 15.21 16.99
CA ASP A 385 -3.14 15.63 15.62
C ASP A 385 -2.36 14.58 14.80
N MET A 386 -1.86 13.53 15.46
CA MET A 386 -1.19 12.40 14.83
C MET A 386 -2.10 11.17 14.66
N LYS A 387 -3.24 11.09 15.37
CA LYS A 387 -4.13 9.90 15.36
C LYS A 387 -4.60 9.49 13.96
N ASP A 388 -4.81 10.44 13.05
CA ASP A 388 -5.22 10.13 11.68
C ASP A 388 -4.11 9.46 10.85
N ARG A 389 -2.87 9.49 11.33
CA ARG A 389 -1.67 8.99 10.67
C ARG A 389 -0.91 7.96 11.51
N PHE A 390 -1.44 7.59 12.67
CA PHE A 390 -0.81 6.65 13.60
C PHE A 390 -1.56 5.32 13.63
N TYR A 391 -0.81 4.22 13.55
CA TYR A 391 -1.33 2.85 13.55
C TYR A 391 -0.59 2.04 14.61
N PHE A 392 -1.33 1.38 15.50
CA PHE A 392 -0.74 0.26 16.25
C PHE A 392 -0.73 -0.97 15.37
N VAL A 393 0.42 -1.65 15.33
CA VAL A 393 0.62 -2.86 14.55
C VAL A 393 0.36 -4.07 15.44
N LEU A 394 -0.60 -4.88 15.04
CA LEU A 394 -0.96 -6.15 15.66
C LEU A 394 -0.48 -7.28 14.75
N GLU A 395 0.27 -8.23 15.27
CA GLU A 395 0.82 -9.33 14.47
C GLU A 395 -0.16 -10.50 14.44
N ASP A 396 -0.57 -10.93 13.25
CA ASP A 396 -1.38 -12.13 13.02
C ASP A 396 -2.59 -12.24 13.97
N ARG A 397 -3.50 -11.27 13.89
CA ARG A 397 -4.74 -11.27 14.67
C ARG A 397 -5.95 -11.49 13.80
N THR A 398 -6.94 -12.23 14.31
CA THR A 398 -8.26 -12.36 13.68
C THR A 398 -9.08 -11.08 13.84
N PRO A 399 -10.14 -10.86 13.06
CA PRO A 399 -11.02 -9.69 13.21
C PRO A 399 -11.60 -9.53 14.63
N GLU A 400 -11.94 -10.62 15.30
CA GLU A 400 -12.48 -10.60 16.67
C GLU A 400 -11.42 -10.16 17.69
N GLN A 401 -10.18 -10.63 17.50
CA GLN A 401 -9.04 -10.25 18.33
C GLN A 401 -8.72 -8.77 18.15
N VAL A 402 -8.65 -8.31 16.89
CA VAL A 402 -8.49 -6.89 16.53
C VAL A 402 -9.53 -6.02 17.22
N ALA A 403 -10.81 -6.37 17.16
CA ALA A 403 -11.88 -5.61 17.79
C ALA A 403 -11.67 -5.47 19.31
N GLY A 404 -11.13 -6.51 19.95
CA GLY A 404 -10.69 -6.48 21.33
C GLY A 404 -9.62 -5.41 21.59
N TYR A 405 -8.57 -5.36 20.77
CA TYR A 405 -7.50 -4.36 20.88
C TYR A 405 -8.00 -2.93 20.61
N HIS A 406 -8.80 -2.76 19.55
CA HIS A 406 -9.34 -1.46 19.14
C HIS A 406 -10.12 -0.79 20.29
N ARG A 407 -10.88 -1.57 21.06
CA ARG A 407 -11.65 -1.10 22.22
C ARG A 407 -10.79 -0.40 23.28
N TYR A 408 -9.54 -0.83 23.48
CA TYR A 408 -8.68 -0.30 24.54
C TYR A 408 -7.70 0.76 24.01
N LEU A 409 -7.21 0.61 22.77
CA LEU A 409 -6.24 1.53 22.18
C LEU A 409 -6.88 2.82 21.64
N GLY A 410 -8.12 2.75 21.14
CA GLY A 410 -8.87 3.94 20.68
C GLY A 410 -8.24 4.70 19.51
N THR A 411 -7.46 4.03 18.67
CA THR A 411 -6.81 4.58 17.46
C THR A 411 -6.76 3.51 16.37
N LYS A 412 -6.27 3.89 15.18
CA LYS A 412 -6.16 3.02 14.01
C LYS A 412 -5.25 1.82 14.27
N LEU A 413 -5.59 0.70 13.63
CA LEU A 413 -4.85 -0.55 13.73
C LEU A 413 -4.34 -0.99 12.36
N CYS A 414 -3.20 -1.68 12.40
CA CYS A 414 -2.62 -2.40 11.28
C CYS A 414 -2.52 -3.87 11.66
N ASN A 415 -3.05 -4.78 10.84
CA ASN A 415 -2.76 -6.21 10.99
C ASN A 415 -1.52 -6.55 10.17
N PHE A 416 -0.49 -7.04 10.82
CA PHE A 416 0.77 -7.45 10.22
C PHE A 416 0.79 -8.96 10.04
N ARG A 417 1.07 -9.41 8.82
CA ARG A 417 1.14 -10.83 8.48
C ARG A 417 2.49 -11.20 7.90
N TYR A 418 3.18 -12.11 8.58
CA TYR A 418 4.34 -12.81 8.02
C TYR A 418 3.92 -13.75 6.90
N THR A 419 4.74 -13.84 5.84
CA THR A 419 4.60 -14.89 4.84
C THR A 419 5.22 -16.21 5.37
N PRO A 420 4.44 -17.28 5.64
CA PRO A 420 4.94 -18.54 6.23
C PRO A 420 5.63 -19.48 5.22
N LEU A 421 6.28 -18.96 4.18
CA LEU A 421 6.90 -19.78 3.12
C LEU A 421 8.06 -20.65 3.62
N TRP A 422 8.58 -20.38 4.81
CA TRP A 422 9.60 -21.22 5.46
C TRP A 422 9.06 -22.61 5.83
N ASN A 423 7.74 -22.77 6.00
CA ASN A 423 7.11 -24.02 6.45
C ASN A 423 6.26 -24.74 5.40
N GLY A 424 6.38 -24.40 4.11
CA GLY A 424 5.64 -25.09 3.05
C GLY A 424 4.12 -24.86 3.07
N GLY A 425 3.66 -23.79 3.74
CA GLY A 425 2.27 -23.33 3.69
C GLY A 425 1.90 -22.94 2.27
N THR A 426 0.79 -23.50 1.78
CA THR A 426 0.26 -23.27 0.43
C THR A 426 -0.32 -21.86 0.26
N TRP A 427 -0.49 -21.48 -1.00
CA TRP A 427 -0.89 -20.18 -1.55
C TRP A 427 -2.20 -19.55 -1.02
N ASP A 428 -2.99 -20.27 -0.21
CA ASP A 428 -4.44 -20.05 -0.16
C ASP A 428 -4.92 -19.14 1.01
N THR A 429 -4.14 -19.00 2.09
CA THR A 429 -4.67 -18.43 3.35
C THR A 429 -4.10 -17.09 3.81
N ASN A 430 -3.05 -16.53 3.19
CA ASN A 430 -2.32 -15.44 3.86
C ASN A 430 -2.66 -14.02 3.39
N TYR A 431 -2.98 -13.82 2.10
CA TYR A 431 -3.37 -12.51 1.58
C TYR A 431 -4.89 -12.38 1.37
N THR A 432 -5.59 -13.50 1.12
CA THR A 432 -7.06 -13.54 1.05
C THR A 432 -7.70 -13.27 2.41
N ASP A 433 -6.97 -13.51 3.51
CA ASP A 433 -7.42 -13.21 4.87
C ASP A 433 -7.66 -11.72 5.10
N ALA A 434 -6.99 -10.84 4.35
CA ALA A 434 -7.28 -9.41 4.35
C ALA A 434 -8.76 -9.12 4.08
N LYS A 435 -9.45 -9.98 3.31
CA LYS A 435 -10.91 -9.87 3.10
C LYS A 435 -11.70 -9.91 4.41
N ARG A 436 -11.28 -10.72 5.38
CA ARG A 436 -11.93 -10.81 6.69
C ARG A 436 -11.75 -9.55 7.52
N HIS A 437 -10.75 -8.74 7.17
CA HIS A 437 -10.37 -7.53 7.87
C HIS A 437 -10.93 -6.24 7.26
N ASP A 438 -11.53 -6.27 6.05
CA ASP A 438 -12.15 -5.08 5.45
C ASP A 438 -13.23 -4.51 6.38
N GLY A 439 -13.13 -3.21 6.67
CA GLY A 439 -14.00 -2.51 7.60
C GLY A 439 -13.72 -2.73 9.09
N THR A 440 -12.71 -3.52 9.46
CA THR A 440 -12.31 -3.76 10.87
C THR A 440 -10.98 -3.11 11.25
N ILE A 441 -10.09 -2.93 10.29
CA ILE A 441 -8.80 -2.25 10.45
C ILE A 441 -8.58 -1.27 9.30
N GLU A 442 -7.79 -0.24 9.56
CA GLU A 442 -7.46 0.79 8.59
C GLU A 442 -6.28 0.42 7.71
N SER A 443 -5.40 -0.46 8.19
CA SER A 443 -4.16 -0.83 7.52
C SER A 443 -3.89 -2.32 7.56
N TYR A 444 -3.23 -2.82 6.52
CA TYR A 444 -2.76 -4.20 6.46
C TYR A 444 -1.31 -4.20 6.00
N PHE A 445 -0.44 -4.87 6.73
CA PHE A 445 0.96 -5.06 6.39
C PHE A 445 1.20 -6.51 5.99
N TYR A 446 1.70 -6.70 4.77
CA TYR A 446 2.12 -8.00 4.27
C TYR A 446 3.66 -8.07 4.17
N ASP A 447 4.29 -8.92 4.98
CA ASP A 447 5.76 -9.06 4.97
C ASP A 447 6.22 -10.12 3.97
N VAL A 448 7.05 -9.71 3.01
CA VAL A 448 7.57 -10.54 1.93
C VAL A 448 9.08 -10.42 1.86
N ALA A 449 9.76 -11.30 2.60
CA ALA A 449 11.21 -11.23 2.77
C ALA A 449 12.07 -11.54 1.52
N HIS A 450 11.50 -11.89 0.35
CA HIS A 450 12.28 -12.43 -0.77
C HIS A 450 11.83 -12.00 -2.19
N VAL A 451 12.81 -11.69 -3.06
CA VAL A 451 12.70 -11.24 -4.47
C VAL A 451 11.81 -12.13 -5.35
N HIS A 452 11.76 -13.44 -5.08
CA HIS A 452 11.02 -14.40 -5.93
C HIS A 452 9.50 -14.35 -5.76
N LEU A 453 8.98 -13.38 -5.00
CA LEU A 453 7.59 -13.29 -4.56
C LEU A 453 6.86 -12.10 -5.16
N ASP A 454 7.40 -11.46 -6.20
CA ASP A 454 6.77 -10.32 -6.90
C ASP A 454 5.34 -10.62 -7.36
N LEU A 455 5.10 -11.82 -7.89
CA LEU A 455 3.75 -12.23 -8.29
C LEU A 455 2.80 -12.30 -7.08
N ILE A 456 3.26 -12.84 -5.95
CA ILE A 456 2.48 -12.93 -4.71
C ILE A 456 2.18 -11.53 -4.16
N ASN A 457 3.16 -10.62 -4.18
CA ASN A 457 2.97 -9.21 -3.81
C ASN A 457 1.92 -8.50 -4.66
N VAL A 458 2.00 -8.69 -5.98
CA VAL A 458 1.01 -8.10 -6.89
C VAL A 458 -0.36 -8.69 -6.64
N ILE A 459 -0.48 -10.01 -6.45
CA ILE A 459 -1.77 -10.64 -6.10
C ILE A 459 -2.29 -10.15 -4.74
N ALA A 460 -1.44 -10.02 -3.73
CA ALA A 460 -1.83 -9.47 -2.43
C ALA A 460 -2.41 -8.05 -2.58
N SER A 461 -1.82 -7.23 -3.45
CA SER A 461 -2.37 -5.90 -3.79
C SER A 461 -3.83 -5.94 -4.23
N GLN A 462 -4.29 -7.02 -4.88
CA GLN A 462 -5.70 -7.16 -5.24
C GLN A 462 -6.61 -7.14 -4.01
N TYR A 463 -6.29 -7.93 -2.99
CA TYR A 463 -7.16 -8.07 -1.81
C TYR A 463 -6.99 -6.92 -0.82
N LEU A 464 -5.82 -6.27 -0.83
CA LEU A 464 -5.63 -5.02 -0.12
C LEU A 464 -6.39 -3.85 -0.77
N TRP A 465 -6.72 -3.97 -2.05
CA TRP A 465 -7.46 -2.96 -2.80
C TRP A 465 -8.97 -3.24 -2.83
N ASN A 466 -9.34 -4.37 -3.41
CA ASN A 466 -10.71 -4.83 -3.54
C ASN A 466 -10.81 -6.32 -3.10
N PRO A 467 -11.11 -6.56 -1.82
CA PRO A 467 -11.31 -7.88 -1.24
C PRO A 467 -12.66 -8.51 -1.62
N ASP A 468 -13.58 -7.81 -2.28
CA ASP A 468 -14.89 -8.36 -2.65
C ASP A 468 -14.75 -9.49 -3.68
N VAL A 469 -13.64 -9.50 -4.42
CA VAL A 469 -13.36 -10.53 -5.43
C VAL A 469 -13.29 -11.94 -4.81
N PRO A 470 -13.63 -13.00 -5.59
CA PRO A 470 -13.54 -14.39 -5.12
C PRO A 470 -12.12 -14.77 -4.67
N THR A 471 -12.05 -15.57 -3.62
CA THR A 471 -10.80 -16.05 -3.01
C THR A 471 -10.47 -17.51 -3.35
N ASP A 472 -11.30 -18.18 -4.16
CA ASP A 472 -11.04 -19.58 -4.52
C ASP A 472 -9.86 -19.70 -5.47
N GLU A 473 -9.01 -20.70 -5.23
CA GLU A 473 -7.77 -20.92 -5.99
C GLU A 473 -8.01 -20.99 -7.50
N ALA A 474 -9.07 -21.69 -7.95
CA ALA A 474 -9.39 -21.85 -9.36
C ALA A 474 -9.70 -20.49 -10.03
N TRP A 475 -10.48 -19.63 -9.37
CA TRP A 475 -10.75 -18.28 -9.86
C TRP A 475 -9.49 -17.41 -9.83
N ILE A 476 -8.68 -17.49 -8.77
CA ILE A 476 -7.41 -16.74 -8.66
C ILE A 476 -6.48 -17.09 -9.83
N ILE A 477 -6.25 -18.38 -10.08
CA ILE A 477 -5.39 -18.87 -11.17
C ILE A 477 -5.95 -18.42 -12.52
N SER A 478 -7.26 -18.48 -12.70
CA SER A 478 -7.88 -18.16 -13.99
C SER A 478 -8.00 -16.66 -14.26
N ASN A 479 -7.98 -15.82 -13.22
CA ASN A 479 -8.33 -14.41 -13.36
C ASN A 479 -7.30 -13.44 -12.80
N LEU A 480 -6.72 -13.68 -11.62
CA LEU A 480 -5.77 -12.75 -11.02
C LEU A 480 -4.34 -13.03 -11.44
N ALA A 481 -3.91 -14.30 -11.38
CA ALA A 481 -2.53 -14.67 -11.66
C ALA A 481 -2.03 -14.20 -13.04
N PRO A 482 -2.81 -14.31 -14.14
CA PRO A 482 -2.38 -13.82 -15.45
C PRO A 482 -2.21 -12.29 -15.50
N ARG A 483 -3.10 -11.54 -14.83
CA ARG A 483 -3.00 -10.06 -14.74
C ARG A 483 -1.80 -9.64 -13.91
N ALA A 484 -1.62 -10.27 -12.76
CA ALA A 484 -0.52 -9.98 -11.85
C ALA A 484 0.83 -10.34 -12.50
N ALA A 485 0.91 -11.46 -13.23
CA ALA A 485 2.09 -11.85 -13.99
C ALA A 485 2.41 -10.86 -15.12
N TRP A 486 1.39 -10.39 -15.85
CA TRP A 486 1.57 -9.35 -16.86
C TRP A 486 2.07 -8.03 -16.26
N LEU A 487 1.56 -7.62 -15.10
CA LEU A 487 2.03 -6.42 -14.42
C LEU A 487 3.47 -6.55 -13.90
N ALA A 488 3.82 -7.71 -13.34
CA ALA A 488 5.15 -7.98 -12.79
C ALA A 488 6.21 -8.15 -13.89
N TYR A 489 5.90 -8.85 -14.98
CA TYR A 489 6.89 -9.31 -15.97
C TYR A 489 6.68 -8.72 -17.37
N GLY A 490 5.58 -8.01 -17.63
CA GLY A 490 5.33 -7.32 -18.90
C GLY A 490 5.26 -8.28 -20.10
N PRO A 491 5.67 -7.83 -21.31
CA PRO A 491 5.68 -8.63 -22.54
C PRO A 491 6.43 -9.96 -22.44
N ALA A 492 7.51 -10.02 -21.64
CA ALA A 492 8.29 -11.23 -21.43
C ALA A 492 7.43 -12.38 -20.86
N TRP A 493 6.37 -12.07 -20.10
CA TRP A 493 5.40 -13.07 -19.67
C TRP A 493 4.75 -13.81 -20.84
N ARG A 494 4.31 -13.10 -21.88
CA ARG A 494 3.68 -13.73 -23.05
C ARG A 494 4.66 -14.65 -23.78
N GLU A 495 5.91 -14.23 -23.91
CA GLU A 495 6.96 -15.04 -24.53
C GLU A 495 7.26 -16.30 -23.71
N MET A 496 7.35 -16.17 -22.38
CA MET A 496 7.51 -17.31 -21.47
C MET A 496 6.32 -18.28 -21.57
N VAL A 497 5.08 -17.77 -21.53
CA VAL A 497 3.86 -18.56 -21.66
C VAL A 497 3.79 -19.27 -23.01
N GLN A 498 4.06 -18.57 -24.11
CA GLN A 498 4.07 -19.14 -25.46
C GLN A 498 5.14 -20.22 -25.58
N TYR A 499 6.35 -19.98 -25.06
CA TYR A 499 7.42 -20.97 -25.03
C TYR A 499 6.99 -22.24 -24.29
N PHE A 500 6.40 -22.11 -23.09
CA PHE A 500 5.94 -23.28 -22.33
C PHE A 500 4.75 -23.97 -23.01
N ALA A 501 3.76 -23.24 -23.51
CA ALA A 501 2.59 -23.80 -24.19
C ALA A 501 2.97 -24.59 -25.46
N LEU A 502 4.00 -24.14 -26.19
CA LEU A 502 4.52 -24.83 -27.38
C LEU A 502 5.36 -26.06 -27.04
N ASN A 503 6.07 -26.07 -25.91
CA ASN A 503 7.01 -27.15 -25.55
C ASN A 503 6.43 -28.19 -24.56
N LEU A 504 5.26 -27.94 -23.97
CA LEU A 504 4.59 -28.88 -23.05
C LEU A 504 3.42 -29.65 -23.67
N ASN A 505 2.89 -29.16 -24.79
CA ASN A 505 1.89 -29.86 -25.60
C ASN A 505 2.54 -30.65 -26.75
N GLY A 506 3.87 -30.82 -26.74
CA GLY A 506 4.66 -31.56 -27.72
C GLY A 506 5.09 -32.93 -27.20
#